data_AF-A0A2W2MC28-F1
#
_entry.id   AF-A0A2W2MC28-F1
#
_cell.length_a   1.000
_cell.length_b   1.000
_cell.length_c   1.000
_cell.angle_alpha   90.00
_cell.angle_beta   90.00
_cell.angle_gamma   90.00
#
_symmetry.space_group_name_H-M   'P 1'
#
loop_
_entity.id
_entity.type
_entity.pdbx_description
1 polymer ?
#
loop_
_entity_poly.entity_id
_entity_poly.type
_entity_poly.pdbx_seq_one_letter_code
_entity_poly.pdbx_strand_id
1 'polypeptide(L)'
;PSLLTGQAGLPVRYAEGHPALQCVDRIGSVRATVGTVPPEQAREWAEARQWPPDAVHALCAVLRSRGRTLGVVTFLRAAGRTPFERPDAAHAENVALRIATALDLADLLKNGRT
;
A
#
# COMPACT_ATOMS: atom_id res chain seq x y z
N PRO A 1 -10.36 7.41 -7.93
CA PRO A 1 -9.21 8.19 -7.42
C PRO A 1 -9.61 8.93 -6.13
N SER A 2 -8.76 8.88 -5.10
CA SER A 2 -8.99 9.65 -3.87
C SER A 2 -9.17 11.12 -4.23
N LEU A 3 -10.25 11.73 -3.77
CA LEU A 3 -10.53 13.14 -4.02
C LEU A 3 -9.47 13.98 -3.30
N LEU A 4 -8.79 14.85 -4.04
CA LEU A 4 -7.98 15.93 -3.47
C LEU A 4 -8.96 16.92 -2.82
N THR A 5 -9.26 16.73 -1.54
CA THR A 5 -10.28 17.51 -0.79
C THR A 5 -9.85 18.94 -0.43
N GLY A 6 -8.90 19.54 -1.16
CA GLY A 6 -8.61 20.97 -1.06
C GLY A 6 -7.93 21.45 0.24
N GLN A 7 -7.65 20.56 1.21
CA GLN A 7 -6.66 20.88 2.24
C GLN A 7 -5.28 20.81 1.60
N ALA A 8 -4.66 21.97 1.40
CA ALA A 8 -3.28 22.09 0.94
C ALA A 8 -2.29 21.61 2.02
N GLY A 9 -2.34 20.31 2.34
CA GLY A 9 -1.31 19.66 3.13
C GLY A 9 -0.12 19.31 2.24
N LEU A 10 1.09 19.63 2.70
CA LEU A 10 2.30 19.12 2.06
C LEU A 10 2.30 17.58 2.17
N PRO A 11 2.50 16.84 1.07
CA PRO A 11 2.63 15.39 1.13
C PRO A 11 3.76 14.99 2.07
N VAL A 12 3.44 14.23 3.12
CA VAL A 12 4.43 13.68 4.03
C VAL A 12 5.03 12.43 3.38
N ARG A 13 6.36 12.35 3.36
CA ARG A 13 7.06 11.18 2.82
C ARG A 13 6.97 10.02 3.80
N TYR A 14 6.85 8.81 3.25
CA TYR A 14 7.11 7.61 4.02
C TYR A 14 8.56 7.57 4.49
N ALA A 15 8.76 7.12 5.73
CA ALA A 15 10.07 6.92 6.30
C ALA A 15 10.85 5.81 5.56
N GLU A 16 12.16 5.82 5.70
CA GLU A 16 13.02 4.75 5.20
C GLU A 16 12.59 3.40 5.81
N GLY A 17 12.69 2.33 5.01
CA GLY A 17 12.25 1.00 5.43
C GLY A 17 10.73 0.80 5.46
N HIS A 18 9.93 1.79 5.03
CA HIS A 18 8.49 1.62 4.92
C HIS A 18 8.14 0.49 3.93
N PRO A 19 7.22 -0.45 4.27
CA PRO A 19 6.91 -1.60 3.42
C PRO A 19 6.45 -1.24 1.99
N ALA A 20 5.79 -0.11 1.81
CA ALA A 20 5.43 0.37 0.46
C ALA A 20 6.67 0.73 -0.39
N LEU A 21 7.71 1.33 0.19
CA LEU A 21 8.93 1.67 -0.53
C LEU A 21 9.70 0.39 -0.91
N GLN A 22 9.87 -0.53 0.06
CA GLN A 22 10.46 -1.85 -0.20
C GLN A 22 9.74 -2.61 -1.32
N CYS A 23 8.41 -2.48 -1.39
CA CYS A 23 7.57 -3.12 -2.40
C CYS A 23 7.87 -2.61 -3.82
N VAL A 24 8.12 -1.30 -3.94
CA VAL A 24 8.54 -0.66 -5.20
C VAL A 24 9.94 -1.13 -5.58
N ASP A 25 10.89 -1.05 -4.64
CA ASP A 25 12.31 -1.33 -4.91
C ASP A 25 12.53 -2.75 -5.44
N ARG A 26 11.79 -3.73 -4.91
CA ARG A 26 11.91 -5.13 -5.34
C ARG A 26 10.91 -5.59 -6.39
N ILE A 27 9.98 -4.71 -6.79
CA ILE A 27 8.91 -5.03 -7.75
C ILE A 27 8.12 -6.28 -7.28
N GLY A 28 7.71 -6.31 -6.02
CA GLY A 28 7.07 -7.50 -5.45
C GLY A 28 6.38 -7.25 -4.12
N SER A 29 5.42 -8.11 -3.78
CA SER A 29 4.59 -7.94 -2.59
C SER A 29 5.40 -7.99 -1.29
N VAL A 30 5.08 -7.12 -0.32
CA VAL A 30 5.70 -7.07 1.02
C VAL A 30 4.67 -7.34 2.08
N ARG A 31 4.95 -8.32 2.94
CA ARG A 31 4.20 -8.56 4.17
C ARG A 31 4.97 -8.02 5.35
N ALA A 32 4.29 -7.28 6.21
CA ALA A 32 4.84 -6.76 7.45
C ALA A 32 3.87 -7.05 8.59
N THR A 33 4.41 -7.47 9.73
CA THR A 33 3.64 -7.68 10.96
C THR A 33 4.43 -7.08 12.10
N VAL A 34 3.76 -6.44 13.06
CA VAL A 34 4.43 -5.93 14.26
C VAL A 34 4.89 -7.05 15.19
N GLY A 35 4.28 -8.24 15.09
CA GLY A 35 4.56 -9.37 15.97
C GLY A 35 3.87 -9.25 17.34
N THR A 36 4.39 -9.96 18.33
CA THR A 36 3.86 -9.93 19.70
C THR A 36 4.54 -8.83 20.49
N VAL A 37 3.91 -7.66 20.55
CA VAL A 37 4.39 -6.50 21.30
C VAL A 37 3.25 -5.91 22.15
N PRO A 38 3.56 -5.11 23.19
CA PRO A 38 2.55 -4.35 23.91
C PRO A 38 1.71 -3.42 23.00
N PRO A 39 0.44 -3.15 23.33
CA PRO A 39 -0.45 -2.34 22.48
C PRO A 39 0.10 -0.96 22.09
N GLU A 40 0.79 -0.28 23.01
CA GLU A 40 1.39 1.03 22.75
C GLU A 40 2.46 0.96 21.65
N GLN A 41 3.33 -0.06 21.69
CA GLN A 41 4.35 -0.26 20.65
C GLN A 41 3.73 -0.64 19.30
N ALA A 42 2.62 -1.40 19.31
CA ALA A 42 1.87 -1.70 18.09
C ALA A 42 1.28 -0.44 17.46
N ARG A 43 0.75 0.46 18.29
CA ARG A 43 0.23 1.76 17.88
C ARG A 43 1.33 2.65 17.29
N GLU A 44 2.45 2.80 17.99
CA GLU A 44 3.61 3.56 17.52
C GLU A 44 4.13 3.03 16.17
N TRP A 45 4.15 1.70 16.01
CA TRP A 45 4.55 1.05 14.76
C TRP A 45 3.62 1.42 13.59
N ALA A 46 2.30 1.47 13.82
CA ALA A 46 1.32 1.85 12.80
C ALA A 46 1.39 3.35 12.47
N GLU A 47 1.47 4.21 13.48
CA GLU A 47 1.52 5.66 13.32
C GLU A 47 2.80 6.11 12.58
N ALA A 48 3.95 5.50 12.89
CA ALA A 48 5.21 5.73 12.16
C ALA A 48 5.13 5.37 10.67
N ARG A 49 4.14 4.56 10.27
CA ARG A 49 3.85 4.15 8.88
C ARG A 49 2.63 4.86 8.30
N GLN A 50 2.10 5.86 9.01
CA GLN A 50 0.91 6.62 8.62
C GLN A 50 -0.32 5.72 8.41
N TRP A 51 -0.43 4.64 9.19
CA TRP A 51 -1.57 3.73 9.17
C TRP A 51 -2.53 4.02 10.32
N PRO A 52 -3.78 3.53 10.24
CA PRO A 52 -4.69 3.52 11.38
C PRO A 52 -4.00 2.90 12.62
N PRO A 53 -4.18 3.48 13.83
CA PRO A 53 -3.51 3.03 15.05
C PRO A 53 -3.67 1.56 15.43
N ASP A 54 -4.73 0.91 14.94
CA ASP A 54 -5.06 -0.49 15.21
C ASP A 54 -4.47 -1.46 14.17
N ALA A 55 -3.82 -0.96 13.11
CA ALA A 55 -3.19 -1.80 12.09
C ALA A 55 -1.95 -2.51 12.65
N VAL A 56 -1.94 -3.85 12.60
CA VAL A 56 -0.83 -4.68 13.10
C VAL A 56 -0.25 -5.61 12.03
N HIS A 57 -0.98 -5.80 10.93
CA HIS A 57 -0.50 -6.52 9.76
C HIS A 57 -0.73 -5.69 8.50
N ALA A 58 0.26 -5.67 7.62
CA ALA A 58 0.21 -4.99 6.34
C ALA A 58 0.68 -5.90 5.21
N LEU A 59 0.05 -5.75 4.05
CA LEU A 59 0.46 -6.35 2.78
C LEU A 59 0.49 -5.26 1.72
N CYS A 60 1.67 -4.94 1.22
CA CYS A 60 1.88 -4.01 0.11
C CYS A 60 2.02 -4.78 -1.19
N ALA A 61 1.36 -4.33 -2.26
CA ALA A 61 1.56 -4.85 -3.61
C ALA A 61 1.78 -3.70 -4.60
N VAL A 62 2.76 -3.86 -5.49
CA VAL A 62 3.16 -2.82 -6.44
C VAL A 62 2.15 -2.74 -7.58
N LEU A 63 1.75 -1.53 -7.95
CA LEU A 63 0.88 -1.28 -9.09
C LEU A 63 1.77 -1.06 -10.31
N ARG A 64 1.85 -2.05 -11.21
CA ARG A 64 2.63 -1.94 -12.45
C ARG A 64 1.78 -2.20 -13.68
N SER A 65 1.94 -1.34 -14.68
CA SER A 65 1.39 -1.54 -16.02
C SER A 65 2.44 -1.16 -17.06
N ARG A 66 2.56 -1.95 -18.14
CA ARG A 66 3.49 -1.71 -19.26
C ARG A 66 4.92 -1.36 -18.84
N GLY A 67 5.45 -2.04 -17.83
CA GLY A 67 6.82 -1.82 -17.31
C GLY A 67 7.00 -0.58 -16.42
N ARG A 68 5.93 0.20 -16.18
CA ARG A 68 5.95 1.39 -15.32
C ARG A 68 5.34 1.09 -13.94
N THR A 69 5.94 1.60 -12.88
CA THR A 69 5.34 1.61 -11.53
C THR A 69 4.44 2.83 -11.41
N LEU A 70 3.16 2.58 -11.13
CA LEU A 70 2.13 3.60 -10.92
C LEU A 70 1.93 3.93 -9.43
N GLY A 71 2.37 3.05 -8.54
CA GLY A 71 2.26 3.23 -7.09
C GLY A 71 2.24 1.90 -6.35
N VAL A 72 1.64 1.92 -5.16
CA VAL A 72 1.47 0.75 -4.29
C VAL A 72 0.05 0.75 -3.73
N VAL A 73 -0.55 -0.43 -3.62
CA VAL A 73 -1.75 -0.65 -2.79
C VAL A 73 -1.34 -1.35 -1.50
N THR A 74 -1.86 -0.86 -0.37
CA THR A 74 -1.58 -1.42 0.96
C THR A 74 -2.86 -1.95 1.58
N PHE A 75 -2.87 -3.21 1.94
CA PHE A 75 -3.93 -3.87 2.71
C PHE A 75 -3.52 -3.91 4.17
N LEU A 76 -4.44 -3.58 5.06
CA LEU A 76 -4.19 -3.51 6.51
C LEU A 76 -5.16 -4.43 7.25
N ARG A 77 -4.68 -5.04 8.35
CA ARG A 77 -5.50 -5.82 9.28
C ARG A 77 -5.16 -5.42 10.73
N ALA A 78 -6.18 -5.31 11.55
CA ALA A 78 -6.07 -5.22 13.00
C ALA A 78 -5.86 -6.59 13.65
N ALA A 79 -5.53 -6.60 14.95
CA ALA A 79 -5.13 -7.80 15.70
C ALA A 79 -6.18 -8.91 15.77
N GLY A 80 -7.45 -8.62 15.48
CA GLY A 80 -8.53 -9.61 15.43
C GLY A 80 -8.50 -10.54 14.19
N ARG A 81 -7.50 -10.40 13.30
CA ARG A 81 -7.34 -11.21 12.10
C ARG A 81 -5.94 -11.81 12.05
N THR A 82 -5.79 -12.95 11.39
CA THR A 82 -4.48 -13.57 11.19
C THR A 82 -3.57 -12.70 10.30
N PRO A 83 -2.24 -12.79 10.49
CA PRO A 83 -1.27 -12.17 9.60
C PRO A 83 -1.48 -12.55 8.15
N PHE A 84 -1.04 -11.71 7.22
CA PHE A 84 -1.11 -12.03 5.80
C PHE A 84 -0.23 -13.23 5.45
N GLU A 85 -0.80 -14.17 4.73
CA GLU A 85 -0.13 -15.38 4.29
C GLU A 85 0.25 -15.31 2.80
N ARG A 86 0.89 -16.38 2.31
CA ARG A 86 1.27 -16.48 0.90
C ARG A 86 0.05 -16.42 -0.05
N PRO A 87 -1.10 -17.07 0.25
CA PRO A 87 -2.29 -16.96 -0.58
C PRO A 87 -2.84 -15.52 -0.63
N ASP A 88 -2.77 -14.78 0.48
CA ASP A 88 -3.16 -13.37 0.51
C ASP A 88 -2.30 -12.53 -0.43
N ALA A 89 -0.98 -12.78 -0.47
CA ALA A 89 -0.06 -12.07 -1.35
C ALA A 89 -0.39 -12.30 -2.84
N ALA A 90 -0.64 -13.55 -3.24
CA ALA A 90 -1.05 -13.88 -4.61
C ALA A 90 -2.39 -13.21 -4.97
N HIS A 91 -3.34 -13.15 -4.03
CA HIS A 91 -4.60 -12.45 -4.24
C HIS A 91 -4.38 -10.92 -4.39
N ALA A 92 -3.58 -10.32 -3.51
CA ALA A 92 -3.25 -8.91 -3.56
C ALA A 92 -2.54 -8.52 -4.87
N GLU A 93 -1.67 -9.38 -5.41
CA GLU A 93 -1.02 -9.17 -6.71
C GLU A 93 -2.03 -9.16 -7.87
N ASN A 94 -3.02 -10.06 -7.84
CA ASN A 94 -4.11 -10.05 -8.83
C ASN A 94 -4.96 -8.77 -8.74
N VAL A 95 -5.26 -8.32 -7.52
CA VAL A 95 -5.97 -7.05 -7.29
C VAL A 95 -5.12 -5.87 -7.78
N ALA A 96 -3.82 -5.85 -7.46
CA ALA A 96 -2.88 -4.82 -7.88
C ALA A 96 -2.78 -4.70 -9.41
N LEU A 97 -2.72 -5.83 -10.13
CA LEU A 97 -2.73 -5.84 -11.59
C LEU A 97 -3.98 -5.18 -12.15
N ARG A 98 -5.17 -5.52 -11.61
CA ARG A 98 -6.44 -4.94 -12.07
C ARG A 98 -6.51 -3.44 -11.80
N ILE A 99 -6.08 -3.01 -10.62
CA ILE A 99 -5.99 -1.58 -10.27
C ILE A 99 -5.02 -0.86 -11.22
N ALA A 100 -3.83 -1.42 -11.44
CA ALA A 100 -2.81 -0.82 -12.29
C ALA A 100 -3.34 -0.64 -13.73
N THR A 101 -3.97 -1.66 -14.31
CA THR A 101 -4.59 -1.58 -15.64
C THR A 101 -5.67 -0.50 -15.70
N ALA A 102 -6.53 -0.40 -14.67
CA ALA A 102 -7.58 0.62 -14.63
C ALA A 102 -7.02 2.05 -14.53
N LEU A 103 -6.00 2.26 -13.68
CA LEU A 103 -5.33 3.56 -13.53
C LEU A 103 -4.62 3.97 -14.83
N ASP A 104 -3.93 3.03 -15.45
CA ASP A 104 -3.19 3.22 -16.69
C ASP A 104 -4.11 3.55 -17.88
N LEU A 105 -5.27 2.89 -17.97
CA LEU A 105 -6.31 3.23 -18.95
C LEU A 105 -6.91 4.62 -18.68
N ALA A 106 -7.21 4.94 -17.42
CA ALA A 106 -7.77 6.24 -17.06
C ALA A 106 -6.79 7.39 -17.37
N ASP A 107 -5.48 7.17 -17.21
CA ASP A 107 -4.44 8.12 -17.57
C ASP A 107 -4.39 8.35 -19.10
N LEU A 108 -4.41 7.27 -19.90
CA LEU A 108 -4.49 7.39 -21.36
C LEU A 108 -5.71 8.19 -21.82
N LEU A 109 -6.89 7.92 -21.26
CA LEU A 109 -8.12 8.62 -21.62
C LEU A 109 -8.10 10.10 -21.20
N LYS A 110 -7.37 10.46 -20.14
CA LYS A 110 -7.16 11.87 -19.79
C LYS A 110 -6.23 12.56 -20.77
N ASN A 111 -5.15 11.90 -21.15
CA ASN A 111 -4.10 12.48 -22.00
C ASN A 111 -4.46 12.45 -23.50
N GLY A 112 -5.38 11.60 -23.94
CA GLY A 112 -5.86 11.52 -25.33
C GLY A 112 -7.08 12.38 -25.66
N ARG A 113 -7.55 13.22 -24.73
CA ARG A 113 -8.64 14.20 -24.93
C ARG A 113 -8.14 15.63 -25.21
N THR A 114 -6.88 15.76 -25.61
CA THR A 114 -6.30 16.96 -26.25
C THR A 114 -6.46 16.87 -27.75
#